data_AF-A0A9D2SFE0-F1
#
_entry.id   AF-A0A9D2SFE0-F1
#
_cell.length_a   1.000
_cell.length_b   1.000
_cell.length_c   1.000
_cell.angle_alpha   90.00
_cell.angle_beta   90.00
_cell.angle_gamma   90.00
#
_symmetry.space_group_name_H-M   'P 1'
#
loop_
_entity.id
_entity.type
_entity.pdbx_description
1 polymer ?
#
loop_
_entity_poly.entity_id
_entity_poly.type
_entity_poly.pdbx_seq_one_letter_code
_entity_poly.pdbx_strand_id
1 'polypeptide(L)'
;MKKESWLTYLESQVERCRQEGEVLSQDCREDEARRAKIQGNIFQICATVYQALEAHLPPQELEAAYRQKLLALPENWRTARDLAQTHGALERAAVEEWKLEAWEQVWNHLEKEA
;
A
#
# COMPACT_ATOMS: atom_id res chain seq x y z
N MET A 1 8.02 3.84 16.72
CA MET A 1 8.46 4.07 15.32
C MET A 1 9.22 5.40 15.16
N LYS A 2 10.35 5.44 14.45
CA LYS A 2 11.03 6.72 14.09
C LYS A 2 10.47 7.25 12.78
N LYS A 3 10.07 8.52 12.73
CA LYS A 3 9.47 9.16 11.55
C LYS A 3 10.32 8.98 10.29
N GLU A 4 11.60 9.37 10.36
CA GLU A 4 12.49 9.38 9.20
C GLU A 4 12.71 7.97 8.65
N SER A 5 12.78 6.94 9.50
CA SER A 5 12.90 5.55 9.02
C SER A 5 11.62 5.08 8.34
N TRP A 6 10.45 5.43 8.89
CA TRP A 6 9.16 5.00 8.35
C TRP A 6 8.84 5.63 6.98
N LEU A 7 8.96 6.95 6.85
CA LEU A 7 8.71 7.63 5.57
C LEU A 7 9.73 7.21 4.51
N THR A 8 11.02 7.10 4.88
CA THR A 8 12.06 6.60 3.97
C THR A 8 11.72 5.19 3.47
N TYR A 9 11.23 4.31 4.35
CA TYR A 9 10.78 2.99 3.93
C TYR A 9 9.67 3.06 2.89
N LEU A 10 8.60 3.82 3.15
CA LEU A 10 7.47 3.91 2.22
C LEU A 10 7.88 4.53 0.88
N GLU A 11 8.67 5.60 0.89
CA GLU A 11 9.20 6.25 -0.31
C GLU A 11 10.12 5.30 -1.09
N SER A 12 10.93 4.49 -0.41
CA SER A 12 11.76 3.46 -1.06
C SER A 12 10.92 2.38 -1.75
N GLN A 13 9.77 2.01 -1.17
CA GLN A 13 8.85 1.04 -1.80
C GLN A 13 8.15 1.64 -3.02
N VAL A 14 7.74 2.91 -2.96
CA VAL A 14 7.18 3.62 -4.11
C VAL A 14 8.18 3.62 -5.26
N GLU A 15 9.43 4.01 -4.98
CA GLU A 15 10.48 4.09 -5.99
C GLU A 15 10.87 2.71 -6.54
N ARG A 16 10.94 1.69 -5.68
CA ARG A 16 11.15 0.30 -6.10
C ARG A 16 10.06 -0.16 -7.07
N CYS A 17 8.79 0.07 -6.74
CA CYS A 17 7.66 -0.29 -7.59
C CYS A 17 7.68 0.47 -8.93
N ARG A 18 8.11 1.75 -8.92
CA ARG A 18 8.27 2.55 -10.15
C ARG A 18 9.33 1.93 -11.07
N GLN A 19 10.51 1.66 -10.55
CA GLN A 19 11.63 1.07 -11.31
C GLN A 19 11.27 -0.33 -11.83
N GLU A 20 10.68 -1.16 -10.99
CA GLU A 20 10.21 -2.50 -11.36
C GLU A 20 9.18 -2.43 -12.49
N GLY A 21 8.20 -1.53 -12.39
CA GLY A 21 7.20 -1.32 -13.45
C GLY A 21 7.80 -0.85 -14.78
N GLU A 22 8.81 0.00 -14.75
CA GLU A 22 9.52 0.47 -15.95
C GLU A 22 10.27 -0.66 -16.65
N VAL A 23 10.99 -1.49 -15.90
CA VAL A 23 11.70 -2.67 -16.44
C VAL A 23 10.70 -3.66 -17.04
N LEU A 24 9.61 -3.97 -16.32
CA LEU A 24 8.60 -4.91 -16.78
C LEU A 24 7.89 -4.46 -18.06
N SER A 25 7.61 -3.16 -18.19
CA SER A 25 7.00 -2.62 -19.42
C SER A 25 7.96 -2.67 -20.61
N GLN A 26 9.26 -2.45 -20.39
CA GLN A 26 10.28 -2.64 -21.44
C GLN A 26 10.38 -4.09 -21.93
N ASP A 27 10.10 -5.05 -21.03
CA ASP A 27 10.05 -6.48 -21.33
C ASP A 27 8.67 -6.95 -21.86
N CYS A 28 7.75 -6.03 -22.18
CA CYS A 28 6.37 -6.32 -22.61
C CYS A 28 5.54 -7.14 -21.59
N ARG A 29 5.88 -7.09 -20.30
CA ARG A 29 5.19 -7.77 -19.19
C ARG A 29 4.16 -6.85 -18.54
N GLU A 30 3.17 -6.43 -19.33
CA GLU A 30 2.23 -5.35 -18.98
C GLU A 30 1.39 -5.63 -17.72
N ASP A 31 0.93 -6.86 -17.49
CA ASP A 31 0.16 -7.19 -16.29
C ASP A 31 0.99 -7.05 -15.01
N GLU A 32 2.27 -7.41 -15.08
CA GLU A 32 3.21 -7.31 -13.97
C GLU A 32 3.62 -5.85 -13.73
N ALA A 33 3.85 -5.10 -14.81
CA ALA A 33 4.08 -3.66 -14.73
C ALA A 33 2.88 -2.93 -14.10
N ARG A 34 1.65 -3.33 -14.47
CA ARG A 34 0.42 -2.83 -13.88
C ARG A 34 0.31 -3.18 -12.40
N ARG A 35 0.65 -4.41 -12.00
CA ARG A 35 0.72 -4.82 -10.59
C ARG A 35 1.70 -3.95 -9.81
N ALA A 36 2.93 -3.79 -10.30
CA ALA A 36 3.96 -2.97 -9.64
C ALA A 36 3.47 -1.53 -9.44
N LYS A 37 2.85 -0.93 -10.46
CA LYS A 37 2.24 0.41 -10.36
C LYS A 37 1.13 0.48 -9.31
N ILE A 38 0.24 -0.51 -9.27
CA ILE A 38 -0.84 -0.56 -8.27
C ILE A 38 -0.27 -0.64 -6.86
N GLN A 39 0.73 -1.50 -6.64
CA GLN A 39 1.40 -1.63 -5.34
C GLN A 39 2.10 -0.33 -4.92
N GLY A 40 2.80 0.33 -5.86
CA GLY A 40 3.41 1.65 -5.64
C GLY A 40 2.40 2.69 -5.15
N ASN A 41 1.20 2.72 -5.74
CA ASN A 41 0.14 3.62 -5.30
C ASN A 41 -0.32 3.35 -3.85
N ILE A 42 -0.30 2.09 -3.40
CA ILE A 42 -0.68 1.74 -2.02
C ILE A 42 0.37 2.25 -1.03
N PHE A 43 1.66 2.07 -1.32
CA PHE A 43 2.72 2.65 -0.50
C PHE A 43 2.60 4.17 -0.42
N GLN A 44 2.29 4.83 -1.54
CA GLN A 44 2.07 6.28 -1.58
C GLN A 44 0.85 6.72 -0.74
N ILE A 45 -0.26 5.97 -0.80
CA ILE A 45 -1.44 6.22 0.05
C ILE A 45 -1.06 6.12 1.52
N CYS A 46 -0.35 5.07 1.92
CA CYS A 46 0.13 4.89 3.29
C CYS A 46 1.00 6.08 3.74
N ALA A 47 1.94 6.54 2.90
CA ALA A 47 2.78 7.71 3.20
C ALA A 47 1.95 8.99 3.36
N THR A 48 0.99 9.20 2.47
CA THR A 48 0.09 10.37 2.50
C THR A 48 -0.77 10.37 3.76
N VAL A 49 -1.31 9.22 4.17
CA VAL A 49 -2.08 9.10 5.42
C VAL A 49 -1.20 9.41 6.63
N TYR A 50 0.04 8.91 6.66
CA TYR A 50 0.97 9.21 7.74
C TYR A 50 1.27 10.71 7.85
N GLN A 51 1.63 11.34 6.73
CA GLN A 51 1.93 12.77 6.66
C GLN A 51 0.72 13.63 7.05
N ALA A 52 -0.48 13.27 6.61
CA ALA A 52 -1.70 13.97 6.96
C ALA A 52 -1.99 13.90 8.47
N LEU A 53 -1.80 12.74 9.10
CA LEU A 53 -1.96 12.61 10.55
C LEU A 53 -0.90 13.39 11.31
N GLU A 54 0.35 13.34 10.84
CA GLU A 54 1.46 14.07 11.46
C GLU A 54 1.22 15.59 11.46
N ALA A 55 0.64 16.13 10.39
CA ALA A 55 0.32 17.55 10.30
C ALA A 55 -0.75 18.01 11.32
N HIS A 56 -1.51 17.08 11.91
CA HIS A 56 -2.67 17.39 12.75
C HIS A 56 -2.62 16.80 14.15
N LEU A 57 -1.72 15.87 14.45
CA LEU A 57 -1.64 15.16 15.72
C LEU A 57 -0.29 15.37 16.42
N PRO A 58 -0.27 15.38 17.76
CA PRO A 58 0.99 15.38 18.50
C PRO A 58 1.73 14.05 18.28
N PRO A 59 3.08 14.04 18.35
CA PRO A 59 3.89 12.84 18.08
C PRO A 59 3.51 11.60 18.91
N GLN A 60 3.04 11.82 20.14
CA GLN A 60 2.63 10.77 21.07
C GLN A 60 1.31 10.07 20.72
N GLU A 61 0.47 10.67 19.86
CA GLU A 61 -0.78 10.07 19.36
C GLU A 61 -0.66 9.54 17.92
N LEU A 62 0.35 10.01 17.19
CA LEU A 62 0.54 9.74 15.76
C LEU A 62 0.58 8.25 15.44
N GLU A 63 1.38 7.47 16.17
CA GLU A 63 1.53 6.04 15.87
C GLU A 63 0.23 5.27 16.07
N ALA A 64 -0.47 5.52 17.18
CA ALA A 64 -1.75 4.86 17.48
C ALA A 64 -2.83 5.23 16.43
N ALA A 65 -2.94 6.51 16.10
CA ALA A 65 -3.88 6.98 15.08
C ALA A 65 -3.56 6.40 13.69
N TYR A 66 -2.28 6.34 13.34
CA TYR A 66 -1.84 5.78 12.06
C TYR A 66 -2.13 4.28 11.95
N ARG A 67 -1.84 3.50 13.01
CA ARG A 67 -2.21 2.07 13.08
C ARG A 67 -3.70 1.87 12.89
N GLN A 68 -4.54 2.67 13.55
CA GLN A 68 -5.99 2.59 13.38
C GLN A 68 -6.43 2.89 11.94
N LYS A 69 -5.85 3.91 11.29
CA LYS A 69 -6.13 4.21 9.88
C LYS A 69 -5.69 3.09 8.94
N LEU A 70 -4.52 2.50 9.18
CA LEU A 70 -4.04 1.37 8.38
C LEU A 70 -4.92 0.14 8.53
N LEU A 71 -5.45 -0.16 9.72
CA LEU A 71 -6.38 -1.28 9.91
C LEU A 71 -7.69 -1.11 9.13
N ALA A 72 -8.19 0.11 9.01
CA ALA A 72 -9.42 0.41 8.28
C ALA A 72 -9.23 0.50 6.75
N LEU A 73 -8.00 0.82 6.30
CA LEU A 73 -7.68 1.03 4.89
C LEU A 73 -8.09 -0.14 3.95
N PRO A 74 -7.83 -1.43 4.29
CA PRO A 74 -8.08 -2.54 3.38
C PRO A 74 -9.54 -2.99 3.34
N GLU A 75 -10.42 -2.52 4.24
CA GLU A 75 -11.81 -3.03 4.36
C GLU A 75 -12.54 -2.95 3.01
N ASN A 76 -12.48 -1.79 2.37
CA ASN A 76 -13.13 -1.58 1.07
C ASN A 76 -12.53 -2.43 -0.05
N TRP A 77 -11.22 -2.69 -0.02
CA TRP A 77 -10.56 -3.54 -1.03
C TRP A 77 -10.93 -5.02 -0.83
N ARG A 78 -11.03 -5.49 0.42
CA ARG A 78 -11.52 -6.84 0.73
C ARG A 78 -12.95 -7.04 0.21
N THR A 79 -13.85 -6.12 0.54
CA THR A 79 -15.24 -6.17 0.05
C THR A 79 -15.31 -6.12 -1.49
N ALA A 80 -14.54 -5.23 -2.12
CA ALA A 80 -14.52 -5.11 -3.58
C ALA A 80 -13.96 -6.37 -4.26
N ARG A 81 -12.94 -7.00 -3.69
CA ARG A 81 -12.38 -8.26 -4.15
C ARG A 81 -13.41 -9.39 -4.08
N ASP A 82 -14.03 -9.58 -2.92
CA ASP A 82 -14.96 -10.68 -2.67
C ASP A 82 -16.21 -10.55 -3.58
N LEU A 83 -16.67 -9.32 -3.81
CA LEU A 83 -17.73 -9.03 -4.78
C LEU A 83 -17.29 -9.36 -6.21
N ALA A 84 -16.08 -8.94 -6.62
CA ALA A 84 -15.56 -9.22 -7.94
C ALA A 84 -15.40 -10.73 -8.20
N GLN A 85 -14.93 -11.50 -7.20
CA GLN A 85 -14.85 -12.96 -7.28
C GLN A 85 -16.22 -13.61 -7.45
N THR A 86 -17.20 -13.16 -6.66
CA THR A 86 -18.60 -13.67 -6.71
C THR A 86 -19.22 -13.47 -8.10
N HIS A 87 -18.93 -12.35 -8.76
CA HIS A 87 -19.45 -12.03 -10.09
C HIS A 87 -18.57 -12.52 -11.26
N GLY A 88 -17.48 -13.25 -10.98
CA GLY A 88 -16.56 -13.75 -12.01
C GLY A 88 -15.69 -12.67 -12.68
N ALA A 89 -15.58 -11.49 -12.08
CA ALA A 89 -14.77 -10.38 -12.57
C ALA A 89 -13.29 -10.53 -12.14
N LEU A 90 -12.60 -11.53 -12.70
CA LEU A 90 -11.27 -11.96 -12.26
C LEU A 90 -10.20 -10.86 -12.32
N GLU A 91 -10.18 -10.03 -13.37
CA GLU A 91 -9.22 -8.92 -13.46
C GLU A 91 -9.40 -7.89 -12.35
N ARG A 92 -10.66 -7.60 -12.00
CA ARG A 92 -10.99 -6.69 -10.91
C ARG A 92 -10.61 -7.29 -9.56
N ALA A 93 -10.87 -8.58 -9.37
CA ALA A 93 -10.45 -9.29 -8.17
C ALA A 93 -8.92 -9.27 -8.00
N ALA A 94 -8.17 -9.49 -9.09
CA ALA A 94 -6.71 -9.45 -9.09
C ALA A 94 -6.17 -8.06 -8.71
N VAL A 95 -6.77 -6.99 -9.25
CA VAL A 95 -6.40 -5.61 -8.88
C VAL A 95 -6.58 -5.36 -7.38
N GLU A 96 -7.70 -5.78 -6.80
CA GLU A 96 -7.92 -5.60 -5.36
C GLU A 96 -6.98 -6.47 -4.52
N GLU A 97 -6.65 -7.69 -4.96
CA GLU A 97 -5.67 -8.55 -4.30
C GLU A 97 -4.28 -7.91 -4.29
N TRP A 98 -3.81 -7.36 -5.41
CA TRP A 98 -2.51 -6.68 -5.47
C TRP A 98 -2.43 -5.48 -4.51
N LYS A 99 -3.55 -4.78 -4.27
CA LYS A 99 -3.60 -3.71 -3.27
C LYS A 99 -3.45 -4.25 -1.86
N LEU A 100 -4.14 -5.36 -1.56
CA LEU A 100 -4.09 -6.02 -0.26
C LEU A 100 -2.68 -6.55 0.04
N GLU A 101 -2.00 -7.14 -0.94
CA GLU A 101 -0.61 -7.60 -0.82
C GLU A 101 0.36 -6.46 -0.45
N ALA A 102 0.23 -5.29 -1.10
CA ALA A 102 1.07 -4.13 -0.77
C ALA A 102 0.77 -3.58 0.62
N TRP A 103 -0.52 -3.51 0.99
CA TRP A 103 -0.92 -3.10 2.32
C TRP A 103 -0.41 -4.06 3.40
N GLU A 104 -0.47 -5.36 3.17
CA GLU A 104 0.03 -6.37 4.11
C GLU A 104 1.54 -6.23 4.31
N GLN A 105 2.31 -5.90 3.27
CA GLN A 105 3.73 -5.57 3.42
C GLN A 105 3.95 -4.34 4.32
N VAL A 106 3.13 -3.30 4.18
CA VAL A 106 3.19 -2.12 5.06
C VAL A 106 2.88 -2.52 6.50
N TRP A 107 1.79 -3.28 6.71
CA TRP A 107 1.36 -3.71 8.04
C TRP A 107 2.43 -4.57 8.73
N ASN A 108 2.95 -5.57 8.04
CA ASN A 108 3.98 -6.47 8.57
C ASN A 108 5.29 -5.74 8.88
N HIS A 109 5.66 -4.71 8.11
CA HIS A 109 6.83 -3.90 8.43
C HIS A 109 6.59 -3.07 9.70
N LEU A 110 5.41 -2.47 9.83
CA LEU A 110 5.03 -1.67 10.99
C LEU A 110 4.97 -2.49 12.30
N GLU A 111 4.57 -3.76 12.21
CA GLU A 111 4.61 -4.69 13.35
C GLU A 111 6.02 -5.11 13.74
N LYS A 112 6.96 -5.21 12.79
CA LYS A 112 8.37 -5.52 13.08
C LYS A 112 9.12 -4.37 13.75
N GLU A 113 8.70 -3.13 13.53
CA GLU A 113 9.27 -1.95 14.19
C GLU A 113 8.60 -1.60 15.55
N ALA A 114 7.59 -2.39 15.98
CA ALA A 114 6.86 -2.22 17.24
C ALA A 114 7.61 -2.86 18.42
#